data_AF-A0A1Z8SAX2-F1
#
_entry.id   AF-A0A1Z8SAX2-F1
#
_cell.length_a   1.000
_cell.length_b   1.000
_cell.length_c   1.000
_cell.angle_alpha   90.00
_cell.angle_beta   90.00
_cell.angle_gamma   90.00
#
_symmetry.space_group_name_H-M   'P 1'
#
loop_
_entity.id
_entity.type
_entity.pdbx_description
1 polymer ?
#
loop_
_entity_poly.entity_id
_entity_poly.type
_entity_poly.pdbx_seq_one_letter_code
_entity_poly.pdbx_strand_id
1 'polypeptide(L)'
;MLEGKEVSPRFLLGGGSQSFQFATQSTDIEAAIVCYGTGPKEAAAYQNIRVPIYVFYGDNDNRVNVTISQSKTAMENNSAPYETVIYEGAGYRFFRAGEGKKATEANKNDRVKGLKRLKEILSQI
;
A
#
# COMPACT_ATOMS: atom_id res chain seq x y z
N MET A 1 6.45 -8.61 -14.69
CA MET A 1 7.34 -9.35 -13.80
C MET A 1 8.26 -8.34 -13.16
N LEU A 2 8.18 -8.15 -11.84
CA LEU A 2 9.29 -7.55 -11.11
C LEU A 2 10.23 -8.70 -10.82
N GLU A 3 11.16 -8.94 -11.75
CA GLU A 3 12.18 -9.97 -11.61
C GLU A 3 13.08 -9.66 -10.42
N GLY A 4 13.14 -10.58 -9.47
CA GLY A 4 14.42 -11.02 -8.90
C GLY A 4 15.15 -10.10 -7.93
N LYS A 5 14.49 -9.16 -7.24
CA LYS A 5 15.07 -8.56 -6.04
C LYS A 5 14.19 -8.86 -4.84
N GLU A 6 14.67 -9.76 -3.98
CA GLU A 6 14.39 -9.67 -2.56
C GLU A 6 14.72 -8.24 -2.15
N VAL A 7 13.67 -7.42 -2.01
CA VAL A 7 13.75 -6.21 -1.19
C VAL A 7 13.97 -6.76 0.21
N SER A 8 15.06 -6.32 0.85
CA SER A 8 15.60 -6.76 2.15
C SER A 8 14.55 -7.29 3.14
N PRO A 9 14.91 -8.19 4.09
CA PRO A 9 14.00 -8.84 5.04
C PRO A 9 13.15 -7.90 5.94
N ARG A 10 13.27 -6.58 5.75
CA ARG A 10 12.67 -5.50 6.53
C ARG A 10 11.43 -4.86 5.88
N PHE A 11 11.00 -5.33 4.70
CA PHE A 11 9.85 -4.77 3.98
C PHE A 11 8.87 -5.86 3.54
N LEU A 12 7.58 -5.63 3.75
CA LEU A 12 6.53 -6.50 3.22
C LEU A 12 5.85 -5.87 2.00
N LEU A 13 6.15 -6.43 0.82
CA LEU A 13 5.48 -6.14 -0.44
C LEU A 13 4.46 -7.26 -0.73
N GLY A 14 3.30 -7.18 -0.09
CA GLY A 14 2.29 -8.24 -0.09
C GLY A 14 0.92 -7.81 -0.63
N GLY A 15 0.09 -8.79 -0.97
CA GLY A 15 -1.27 -8.58 -1.47
C GLY A 15 -2.16 -7.89 -0.44
N GLY A 16 -2.33 -6.57 -0.59
CA GLY A 16 -3.32 -5.78 0.10
C GLY A 16 -3.37 -5.98 1.62
N SER A 17 -4.49 -6.51 2.11
CA SER A 17 -4.82 -6.62 3.54
C SER A 17 -3.81 -7.46 4.36
N GLN A 18 -3.05 -8.35 3.70
CA GLN A 18 -2.00 -9.14 4.35
C GLN A 18 -0.86 -8.24 4.86
N SER A 19 -0.49 -7.18 4.13
CA SER A 19 0.53 -6.22 4.55
C SER A 19 0.11 -5.47 5.80
N PHE A 20 -1.17 -5.08 5.87
CA PHE A 20 -1.74 -4.47 7.06
C PHE A 20 -1.74 -5.40 8.26
N GLN A 21 -2.18 -6.65 8.07
CA GLN A 21 -2.20 -7.64 9.16
C GLN A 21 -0.81 -7.95 9.68
N PHE A 22 0.19 -8.02 8.78
CA PHE A 22 1.56 -8.24 9.21
C PHE A 22 2.10 -7.04 9.99
N ALA A 23 1.79 -5.81 9.58
CA ALA A 23 2.19 -4.60 10.30
C ALA A 23 1.57 -4.48 11.70
N THR A 24 0.46 -5.17 11.97
CA THR A 24 -0.17 -5.20 13.30
C THR A 24 0.39 -6.31 14.20
N GLN A 25 1.16 -7.25 13.63
CA GLN A 25 1.65 -8.45 14.32
C GLN A 25 3.18 -8.50 14.43
N SER A 26 3.89 -7.82 13.55
CA SER A 26 5.35 -7.89 13.44
C SER A 26 6.01 -6.56 13.78
N THR A 27 7.09 -6.62 14.56
CA THR A 27 8.00 -5.50 14.83
C THR A 27 9.31 -5.60 14.03
N ASP A 28 9.49 -6.66 13.25
CA ASP A 28 10.75 -6.96 12.55
C ASP A 28 10.83 -6.30 11.16
N ILE A 29 9.87 -5.41 10.86
CA ILE A 29 9.85 -4.63 9.62
C ILE A 29 10.09 -3.16 9.92
N GLU A 30 10.64 -2.44 8.95
CA GLU A 30 10.89 -1.01 9.05
C GLU A 30 9.75 -0.18 8.44
N ALA A 31 9.04 -0.73 7.45
CA ALA A 31 7.84 -0.13 6.88
C ALA A 31 6.94 -1.18 6.23
N ALA A 32 5.64 -0.90 6.16
CA ALA A 32 4.67 -1.71 5.44
C ALA A 32 4.22 -0.99 4.17
N ILE A 33 4.37 -1.66 3.02
CA ILE A 33 3.90 -1.15 1.73
C ILE A 33 2.65 -1.93 1.34
N VAL A 34 1.53 -1.24 1.31
CA VAL A 34 0.21 -1.80 1.06
C VAL A 34 -0.25 -1.40 -0.34
N CYS A 35 -0.45 -2.39 -1.20
CA CYS A 35 -1.02 -2.18 -2.53
C CYS A 35 -2.44 -2.74 -2.56
N TYR A 36 -3.46 -1.88 -2.71
CA TYR A 36 -4.87 -2.30 -2.88
C TYR A 36 -5.44 -3.11 -1.71
N GLY A 37 -4.99 -2.82 -0.49
CA GLY A 37 -5.37 -3.57 0.71
C GLY A 37 -6.40 -2.88 1.55
N THR A 38 -7.34 -3.63 2.10
CA THR A 38 -8.19 -3.11 3.18
C THR A 38 -7.47 -3.25 4.51
N GLY A 39 -7.53 -2.21 5.34
CA GLY A 39 -7.00 -2.28 6.69
C GLY A 39 -7.82 -3.21 7.60
N PRO A 40 -7.36 -3.47 8.85
CA PRO A 40 -8.11 -4.21 9.85
C PRO A 40 -9.52 -3.63 10.07
N LYS A 41 -10.49 -4.52 10.35
CA LYS A 41 -11.86 -4.11 10.69
C LYS A 41 -11.95 -3.48 12.08
N GLU A 42 -11.15 -3.99 13.01
CA GLU A 42 -11.11 -3.53 14.39
C GLU A 42 -10.13 -2.36 14.53
N ALA A 43 -10.61 -1.21 15.00
CA ALA A 43 -9.76 -0.03 15.23
C ALA A 43 -8.62 -0.30 16.22
N ALA A 44 -8.87 -1.16 17.23
CA ALA A 44 -7.87 -1.55 18.22
C ALA A 44 -6.66 -2.27 17.59
N ALA A 45 -6.82 -2.97 16.47
CA ALA A 45 -5.70 -3.63 15.81
C ALA A 45 -4.68 -2.63 15.26
N TYR A 46 -5.11 -1.43 14.90
CA TYR A 46 -4.21 -0.40 14.39
C TYR A 46 -3.26 0.10 15.46
N GLN A 47 -3.61 0.05 16.75
CA GLN A 47 -2.73 0.47 17.86
C GLN A 47 -1.44 -0.36 17.97
N ASN A 48 -1.43 -1.56 17.39
CA ASN A 48 -0.24 -2.42 17.37
C ASN A 48 0.76 -2.04 16.27
N ILE A 49 0.35 -1.19 15.31
CA ILE A 49 1.23 -0.73 14.24
C ILE A 49 2.24 0.24 14.83
N ARG A 50 3.53 -0.06 14.65
CA ARG A 50 4.65 0.77 15.15
C ARG A 50 5.55 1.30 14.05
N VAL A 51 5.23 0.96 12.80
CA VAL A 51 6.05 1.24 11.63
C VAL A 51 5.26 2.08 10.64
N PRO A 52 5.91 2.93 9.83
CA PRO A 52 5.26 3.66 8.76
C PRO A 52 4.50 2.71 7.81
N ILE A 53 3.28 3.10 7.46
CA ILE A 53 2.46 2.42 6.47
C ILE A 53 2.29 3.33 5.26
N TYR A 54 2.71 2.84 4.10
CA TYR A 54 2.54 3.49 2.81
C TYR A 54 1.53 2.72 1.97
N VAL A 55 0.44 3.37 1.59
CA VAL A 55 -0.67 2.73 0.88
C VAL A 55 -0.88 3.32 -0.50
N PHE A 56 -1.04 2.43 -1.48
CA PHE A 56 -1.26 2.74 -2.89
C PHE A 56 -2.64 2.24 -3.31
N TYR A 57 -3.55 3.19 -3.58
CA TYR A 57 -4.93 2.92 -4.00
C TYR A 57 -5.20 3.42 -5.42
N GLY A 58 -6.00 2.69 -6.18
CA GLY A 58 -6.57 3.20 -7.44
C GLY A 58 -7.98 3.72 -7.18
N ASP A 59 -8.30 4.90 -7.70
CA ASP A 59 -9.60 5.56 -7.45
C ASP A 59 -10.79 4.73 -7.97
N ASN A 60 -10.61 4.02 -9.09
CA ASN A 60 -11.62 3.15 -9.69
C ASN A 60 -11.76 1.79 -8.97
N ASP A 61 -11.15 1.60 -7.80
CA ASP A 61 -11.30 0.38 -6.99
C ASP A 61 -12.26 0.61 -5.81
N ASN A 62 -13.55 0.53 -6.10
CA ASN A 62 -14.62 0.77 -5.12
C ASN A 62 -14.57 -0.14 -3.89
N ARG A 63 -13.82 -1.26 -3.93
CA ARG A 63 -13.69 -2.21 -2.81
C ARG A 63 -12.79 -1.70 -1.70
N VAL A 64 -11.79 -0.87 -2.02
CA VAL A 64 -10.86 -0.32 -1.03
C VAL A 64 -11.33 1.03 -0.51
N ASN A 65 -11.98 1.83 -1.35
CA ASN A 65 -12.45 3.19 -1.02
C ASN A 65 -13.29 3.24 0.26
N VAL A 66 -14.10 2.21 0.52
CA VAL A 66 -14.95 2.14 1.72
C VAL A 66 -14.15 1.98 3.03
N THR A 67 -12.90 1.50 2.97
CA THR A 67 -12.05 1.27 4.15
C THR A 67 -10.98 2.33 4.37
N ILE A 68 -10.77 3.24 3.41
CA ILE A 68 -9.71 4.26 3.48
C ILE A 68 -9.96 5.21 4.64
N SER A 69 -11.17 5.77 4.74
CA SER A 69 -11.51 6.73 5.80
C SER A 69 -11.39 6.10 7.19
N GLN A 70 -11.86 4.86 7.36
CA GLN A 70 -11.74 4.13 8.63
C GLN A 70 -10.27 3.91 9.00
N SER A 71 -9.45 3.45 8.05
CA SER A 71 -8.02 3.20 8.27
C SER A 71 -7.28 4.48 8.63
N LYS A 72 -7.61 5.58 7.96
CA LYS A 72 -7.03 6.90 8.21
C LYS A 72 -7.35 7.39 9.62
N THR A 73 -8.62 7.36 10.03
CA THR A 73 -9.03 7.76 11.39
C THR A 73 -8.43 6.86 12.46
N ALA A 74 -8.30 5.55 12.21
CA ALA A 74 -7.66 4.65 13.16
C ALA A 74 -6.16 4.96 13.32
N MET A 75 -5.48 5.31 12.23
CA MET A 75 -4.05 5.67 12.24
C MET A 75 -3.77 7.10 12.71
N GLU A 76 -4.71 8.05 12.58
CA GLU A 76 -4.59 9.39 13.19
C GLU A 76 -4.45 9.32 14.71
N ASN A 77 -5.02 8.27 15.33
CA ASN A 77 -4.88 7.99 16.76
C ASN A 77 -3.65 7.12 17.08
N ASN A 78 -2.81 6.82 16.10
CA ASN A 78 -1.56 6.09 16.24
C ASN A 78 -0.36 7.03 16.00
N SER A 79 0.76 6.78 16.68
CA SER A 79 2.02 7.51 16.52
C SER A 79 2.79 7.18 15.23
N ALA A 80 2.44 6.08 14.55
CA ALA A 80 3.09 5.63 13.32
C ALA A 80 2.58 6.39 12.09
N PRO A 81 3.46 6.83 11.17
CA PRO A 81 3.05 7.52 9.95
C PRO A 81 2.13 6.65 9.08
N TYR A 82 1.05 7.25 8.59
CA TYR A 82 0.13 6.62 7.64
C TYR A 82 -0.03 7.51 6.41
N GLU A 83 0.58 7.10 5.31
CA GLU A 83 0.54 7.83 4.05
C GLU A 83 -0.25 7.06 3.01
N THR A 84 -1.23 7.73 2.42
CA THR A 84 -2.07 7.14 1.37
C THR A 84 -1.98 7.96 0.10
N VAL A 85 -1.75 7.30 -1.03
CA VAL A 85 -1.84 7.92 -2.35
C VAL A 85 -2.96 7.25 -3.14
N ILE A 86 -3.88 8.07 -3.65
CA ILE A 86 -4.96 7.63 -4.54
C ILE A 86 -4.57 8.04 -5.96
N TYR A 87 -4.53 7.08 -6.86
CA TYR A 87 -4.23 7.30 -8.28
C TYR A 87 -5.54 7.40 -9.06
N GLU A 88 -5.89 8.61 -9.48
CA GLU A 88 -7.12 8.90 -10.24
C GLU A 88 -7.14 8.14 -11.57
N GLY A 89 -8.23 7.43 -11.85
CA GLY A 89 -8.39 6.65 -13.07
C GLY A 89 -7.71 5.27 -13.06
N ALA A 90 -6.81 5.00 -12.11
CA ALA A 90 -6.21 3.68 -11.93
C ALA A 90 -7.23 2.66 -11.44
N GLY A 91 -7.25 1.49 -12.08
CA GLY A 91 -8.13 0.38 -11.70
C GLY A 91 -7.46 -0.61 -10.74
N TYR A 92 -8.17 -1.70 -10.47
CA TYR A 92 -7.69 -2.79 -9.62
C TYR A 92 -6.32 -3.30 -10.06
N ARG A 93 -5.38 -3.40 -9.10
CA ARG A 93 -4.02 -3.91 -9.32
C ARG A 93 -3.24 -3.15 -10.41
N PHE A 94 -3.33 -1.82 -10.48
CA PHE A 94 -2.69 -1.02 -11.54
C PHE A 94 -1.18 -1.31 -11.72
N PHE A 95 -0.45 -1.69 -10.67
CA PHE A 95 0.94 -2.12 -10.77
C PHE A 95 1.05 -3.31 -11.73
N ARG A 96 0.20 -4.34 -11.60
CA ARG A 96 0.22 -5.49 -12.52
C ARG A 96 -0.52 -5.18 -13.82
N ALA A 97 -1.66 -4.50 -13.75
CA ALA A 97 -2.49 -4.20 -14.91
C ALA A 97 -1.75 -3.28 -15.91
N GLY A 98 -0.92 -2.36 -15.43
CA GLY A 98 -0.08 -1.48 -16.23
C GLY A 98 1.06 -2.17 -17.01
N GLU A 99 1.42 -3.41 -16.65
CA GLU A 99 2.38 -4.22 -17.43
C GLU A 99 1.71 -4.95 -18.60
N GLY A 100 0.38 -5.05 -18.60
CA GLY A 100 -0.36 -5.84 -19.56
C GLY A 100 -0.37 -5.21 -20.96
N LYS A 101 -0.39 -6.06 -22.00
CA LYS A 101 -0.55 -5.60 -23.40
C LYS A 101 -1.85 -4.84 -23.65
N LYS A 102 -2.87 -5.06 -22.80
CA LYS A 102 -4.18 -4.37 -22.83
C LYS A 102 -4.31 -3.34 -21.70
N ALA A 103 -3.20 -2.88 -21.11
CA ALA A 103 -3.22 -1.85 -20.08
C ALA A 103 -3.86 -0.57 -20.62
N THR A 104 -4.81 -0.03 -19.86
CA THR A 104 -5.30 1.34 -20.09
C THR A 104 -4.17 2.33 -19.85
N GLU A 105 -4.27 3.50 -20.49
CA GLU A 105 -3.24 4.53 -20.35
C GLU A 105 -3.11 5.03 -18.89
N ALA A 106 -4.24 5.12 -18.17
CA ALA A 106 -4.26 5.39 -16.74
C ALA A 106 -3.42 4.37 -15.95
N ASN A 107 -3.65 3.06 -16.16
CA ASN A 107 -2.89 2.02 -15.45
C ASN A 107 -1.38 2.04 -15.75
N LYS A 108 -0.98 2.40 -16.98
CA LYS A 108 0.45 2.55 -17.33
C LYS A 108 1.06 3.74 -16.62
N ASN A 109 0.41 4.90 -16.71
CA ASN A 109 0.91 6.14 -16.12
C ASN A 109 0.99 6.04 -14.60
N ASP A 110 -0.03 5.48 -13.96
CA ASP A 110 -0.06 5.38 -12.50
C ASP A 110 0.84 4.27 -11.98
N ARG A 111 1.10 3.22 -12.77
CA ARG A 111 2.20 2.29 -12.47
C ARG A 111 3.54 3.03 -12.41
N VAL A 112 3.84 3.90 -13.37
CA VAL A 112 5.10 4.67 -13.38
C VAL A 112 5.18 5.57 -12.16
N LYS A 113 4.11 6.31 -11.84
CA LYS A 113 4.05 7.18 -10.64
C LYS A 113 4.20 6.36 -9.35
N GLY A 114 3.50 5.24 -9.24
CA GLY A 114 3.57 4.34 -8.09
C GLY A 114 4.97 3.76 -7.89
N LEU A 115 5.64 3.35 -8.98
CA LEU A 115 7.01 2.84 -8.90
C LEU A 115 8.00 3.94 -8.53
N LYS A 116 7.79 5.17 -9.00
CA LYS A 116 8.60 6.32 -8.60
C LYS A 116 8.46 6.58 -7.10
N ARG A 117 7.24 6.66 -6.59
CA ARG A 117 6.98 6.88 -5.15
C ARG A 117 7.53 5.73 -4.30
N LEU A 118 7.38 4.49 -4.74
CA LEU A 118 7.98 3.33 -4.08
C LEU A 118 9.50 3.48 -3.97
N LYS A 119 10.19 3.90 -5.04
CA LYS A 119 11.64 4.14 -4.99
C LYS A 119 12.03 5.27 -4.05
N GLU A 120 11.25 6.35 -4.00
CA GLU A 120 11.48 7.46 -3.06
C GLU A 120 11.34 6.98 -1.61
N ILE A 121 10.29 6.23 -1.29
CA ILE A 121 10.08 5.64 0.03
C ILE A 121 11.27 4.76 0.39
N LEU A 122 11.66 3.82 -0.47
CA LEU A 122 12.81 2.93 -0.27
C LEU A 122 14.17 3.64 -0.18
N SER A 123 14.24 4.95 -0.47
CA SER A 123 15.47 5.74 -0.31
C SER A 123 15.53 6.54 1.00
N GLN A 124 14.41 6.63 1.72
CA GLN A 124 14.25 7.40 2.96
C GLN A 124 14.33 6.53 4.23
N ILE A 125 14.42 5.22 4.05
CA ILE A 125 14.49 4.15 5.06
C ILE A 125 15.70 3.31 4.72
#